data_AF-A0A5K1B663-F1
#
_entry.id   AF-A0A5K1B663-F1
#
_cell.length_a   1.000
_cell.length_b   1.000
_cell.length_c   1.000
_cell.angle_alpha   90.00
_cell.angle_beta   90.00
_cell.angle_gamma   90.00
#
_symmetry.space_group_name_H-M   'P 1'
#
loop_
_entity.id
_entity.type
_entity.pdbx_description
1 polymer ?
#
loop_
_entity_poly.entity_id
_entity_poly.type
_entity_poly.pdbx_seq_one_letter_code
_entity_poly.pdbx_strand_id
1 'polypeptide(L)' 'MELAKMIEFRKKIIPIFYHVDPSDVQHQRGTFEAAFQSYQLRFDRSTVMEWRKALREAAGISGYDLRNVANG' A
#
# COMPACT_ATOMS: atom_id res chain seq x y z
N MET A 1 -0.70 7.93 8.40
CA MET A 1 0.26 6.97 7.84
C MET A 1 1.35 7.72 7.08
N GLU A 2 2.63 7.36 7.19
CA GLU A 2 3.72 8.07 6.48
C GLU A 2 3.57 8.05 4.96
N LEU A 3 3.13 6.92 4.40
CA LEU A 3 2.91 6.78 2.97
C LEU A 3 1.89 7.79 2.42
N ALA A 4 0.83 8.10 3.18
CA ALA A 4 -0.16 9.11 2.78
C ALA A 4 0.48 10.51 2.65
N LYS A 5 1.35 10.88 3.59
CA LYS A 5 2.12 12.12 3.52
C LYS A 5 3.08 12.13 2.32
N MET A 6 3.76 11.02 2.04
CA MET A 6 4.71 10.96 0.91
C MET A 6 4.00 11.17 -0.44
N ILE A 7 2.80 10.60 -0.59
CA ILE A 7 1.93 10.76 -1.76
C ILE A 7 1.41 12.20 -1.84
N GLU A 8 0.93 12.76 -0.74
CA GLU A 8 0.44 14.15 -0.64
C GLU A 8 1.52 15.15 -1.08
N PHE A 9 2.75 14.99 -0.58
CA PHE A 9 3.88 15.87 -0.91
C PHE A 9 4.56 15.54 -2.25
N ARG A 10 4.00 14.63 -3.07
CA ARG A 10 4.55 14.21 -4.37
C ARG A 10 6.04 13.88 -4.32
N LYS A 11 6.48 13.21 -3.26
CA LYS A 11 7.87 12.76 -3.15
C LYS A 11 8.14 11.69 -4.21
N LYS A 12 9.39 11.59 -4.68
CA LYS A 12 9.80 10.42 -5.48
C LYS A 12 9.74 9.19 -4.59
N ILE A 13 8.85 8.27 -4.91
CA ILE A 13 8.64 7.00 -4.20
C ILE A 13 9.04 5.88 -5.15
N ILE A 14 9.78 4.89 -4.64
CA ILE A 14 10.06 3.64 -5.33
C ILE A 14 9.52 2.52 -4.41
N PRO A 15 8.39 1.88 -4.74
CA PRO A 15 7.84 0.83 -3.90
C PRO A 15 8.71 -0.43 -3.97
N ILE A 16 8.88 -1.09 -2.82
CA ILE A 16 9.51 -2.40 -2.69
C ILE A 16 8.44 -3.36 -2.18
N PHE A 17 8.07 -4.34 -2.99
CA PHE A 17 7.08 -5.35 -2.63
C PHE A 17 7.81 -6.59 -2.11
N TYR A 18 7.79 -6.78 -0.79
CA TYR A 18 8.48 -7.88 -0.11
C TYR A 18 7.50 -8.99 0.27
N HIS A 19 7.59 -10.14 -0.42
CA HIS A 19 6.70 -11.30 -0.23
C HIS A 19 5.20 -10.96 -0.28
N VAL A 20 4.82 -9.93 -1.02
CA VAL A 20 3.43 -9.53 -1.24
C VAL A 20 3.18 -9.37 -2.73
N ASP A 21 1.95 -9.65 -3.17
CA ASP A 21 1.55 -9.33 -4.53
C ASP A 21 1.25 -7.83 -4.66
N PRO A 22 1.90 -7.08 -5.58
CA PRO A 22 1.56 -5.68 -5.83
C PRO A 22 0.06 -5.47 -6.09
N SER A 23 -0.62 -6.43 -6.73
CA SER A 23 -2.07 -6.39 -6.97
C SER A 23 -2.87 -6.46 -5.67
N ASP A 24 -2.44 -7.29 -4.71
CA ASP A 24 -3.07 -7.38 -3.39
C ASP A 24 -2.85 -6.10 -2.60
N VAL A 25 -1.69 -5.46 -2.72
CA VAL A 25 -1.43 -4.13 -2.13
C VAL A 25 -2.31 -3.06 -2.78
N GLN A 26 -2.40 -3.05 -4.11
CA GLN A 26 -3.11 -2.04 -4.90
C GLN A 26 -4.63 -2.08 -4.68
N HIS A 27 -5.18 -3.28 -4.52
CA HIS A 27 -6.61 -3.49 -4.31
C HIS A 27 -6.97 -3.78 -2.84
N GLN A 28 -5.97 -3.78 -1.96
CA GLN A 28 -6.10 -4.09 -0.53
C GLN A 28 -6.84 -5.43 -0.30
N ARG A 29 -6.41 -6.48 -1.00
CA ARG A 29 -6.95 -7.85 -0.91
C ARG A 29 -6.13 -8.71 0.07
N GLY A 30 -6.63 -9.89 0.39
CA GLY A 30 -5.95 -10.84 1.28
C GLY A 30 -5.77 -10.26 2.69
N THR A 31 -4.56 -10.30 3.21
CA THR A 31 -4.26 -9.82 4.57
C THR A 31 -4.54 -8.32 4.77
N PHE A 32 -4.45 -7.52 3.70
CA PHE A 32 -4.76 -6.09 3.75
C PHE A 32 -6.25 -5.84 4.01
N GLU A 33 -7.14 -6.70 3.51
CA GLU A 33 -8.59 -6.55 3.70
C GLU A 33 -8.95 -6.63 5.18
N ALA A 34 -8.48 -7.68 5.86
CA ALA A 34 -8.71 -7.88 7.30
C ALA A 34 -8.10 -6.74 8.14
N ALA A 35 -6.89 -6.28 7.78
CA ALA A 35 -6.27 -5.14 8.45
C ALA A 35 -7.12 -3.87 8.34
N PHE A 36 -7.65 -3.58 7.15
CA PHE A 36 -8.49 -2.42 6.94
C PHE A 36 -9.87 -2.53 7.61
N GLN A 37 -10.46 -3.72 7.73
CA GLN A 37 -11.66 -3.93 8.52
C GLN A 37 -11.41 -3.60 10.00
N SER A 38 -10.27 -4.03 10.55
CA SER A 38 -9.86 -3.67 11.92
C SER A 38 -9.68 -2.15 12.09
N TYR A 39 -9.07 -1.48 11.11
CA TYR A 39 -8.88 -0.03 11.15
C TYR A 39 -10.18 0.76 11.09
N GLN A 40 -11.20 0.28 10.35
CA GLN A 40 -12.52 0.92 10.31
C GLN A 40 -13.23 0.95 11.67
N LEU A 41 -12.87 0.05 12.59
CA LEU A 41 -13.41 0.05 13.96
C LEU A 41 -12.69 1.02 14.90
N ARG A 42 -11.49 1.47 14.53
CA ARG A 42 -10.58 2.23 15.41
C ARG A 42 -10.33 3.66 14.97
N PHE A 43 -10.54 3.95 13.69
CA PHE A 43 -10.24 5.23 13.07
C PHE A 43 -11.45 5.73 12.28
N ASP A 44 -11.52 7.05 12.08
CA ASP A 44 -12.58 7.64 11.28
C ASP A 44 -12.50 7.18 9.82
N ARG A 45 -13.66 7.20 9.15
CA ARG A 45 -13.79 6.73 7.77
C ARG A 45 -12.89 7.50 6.80
N SER A 46 -12.69 8.79 7.01
CA SER A 46 -11.86 9.63 6.13
C SER A 46 -10.39 9.24 6.20
N THR A 47 -9.85 9.06 7.40
CA THR A 47 -8.47 8.60 7.64
C THR A 47 -8.23 7.24 7.00
N VAL A 48 -9.15 6.29 7.17
CA VAL A 48 -9.02 4.96 6.55
C VAL A 48 -9.08 5.04 5.02
N MET A 49 -9.94 5.89 4.47
CA MET A 49 -10.05 6.10 3.03
C MET A 49 -8.79 6.75 2.44
N GLU A 50 -8.19 7.71 3.14
CA GLU A 50 -6.91 8.32 2.77
C GLU A 50 -5.80 7.26 2.70
N TRP A 51 -5.72 6.36 3.69
CA TRP A 51 -4.70 5.31 3.68
C TRP A 51 -4.91 4.30 2.55
N ARG A 52 -6.17 3.92 2.25
CA ARG A 52 -6.48 3.06 1.09
C ARG A 52 -6.05 3.72 -0.22
N LYS A 53 -6.34 5.01 -0.39
CA LYS A 53 -5.93 5.77 -1.57
C LYS A 53 -4.41 5.82 -1.71
N ALA A 54 -3.70 6.12 -0.62
CA ALA A 54 -2.25 6.18 -0.63
C ALA A 54 -1.59 4.83 -0.98
N LEU A 55 -2.09 3.71 -0.44
CA LEU A 55 -1.59 2.37 -0.81
C LEU A 55 -1.89 2.02 -2.27
N ARG A 56 -3.09 2.34 -2.76
CA ARG A 56 -3.46 2.13 -4.17
C ARG A 56 -2.56 2.91 -5.12
N GLU A 57 -2.29 4.18 -4.81
CA GLU A 57 -1.42 5.02 -5.63
C GLU A 57 0.03 4.51 -5.59
N ALA A 58 0.55 4.22 -4.40
CA ALA A 58 1.91 3.71 -4.25
C ALA A 58 2.12 2.36 -4.96
N ALA A 59 1.15 1.45 -4.89
CA ALA A 59 1.22 0.16 -5.55
C ALA A 59 1.04 0.22 -7.08
N GLY A 60 0.49 1.32 -7.59
CA GLY A 60 0.42 1.60 -9.02
C GLY A 60 1.72 2.17 -9.62
N ILE A 61 2.72 2.49 -8.79
CA ILE A 61 4.02 2.98 -9.23
C ILE A 61 4.92 1.77 -9.55
N SER A 62 5.67 1.83 -10.65
CA SER A 62 6.69 0.83 -10.96
C SER A 62 7.74 0.76 -9.85
N GLY A 63 8.03 -0.45 -9.37
CA GLY A 63 8.99 -0.69 -8.31
C GLY A 63 9.58 -2.09 -8.36
N TYR A 64 10.18 -2.51 -7.24
CA TYR A 64 10.85 -3.81 -7.15
C TYR A 64 9.90 -4.85 -6.56
N ASP A 65 9.54 -5.86 -7.34
CA ASP A 65 8.86 -7.05 -6.83
C ASP A 65 9.90 -8.08 -6.40
N LEU A 66 10.09 -8.22 -5.08
CA LEU A 66 11.12 -9.10 -4.54
C LEU A 66 10.79 -10.59 -4.66
N ARG A 67 9.58 -10.94 -5.13
CA ARG A 67 9.24 -12.31 -5.50
C ARG A 67 9.85 -12.72 -6.84
N ASN A 68 10.24 -11.74 -7.65
CA ASN A 68 10.75 -11.92 -9.01
C ASN A 68 12.24 -11.59 -9.16
N VAL A 69 12.95 -11.22 -8.08
CA VAL A 69 14.41 -11.14 -8.15
C VAL A 69 14.94 -12.56 -8.07
N ALA A 70 15.46 -13.06 -9.19
CA ALA A 70 16.22 -14.29 -9.21
C ALA A 70 17.30 -14.17 -8.12
N ASN A 71 17.36 -15.16 -7.22
CA ASN A 71 18.52 -15.35 -6.37
C ASN A 71 19.75 -15.34 -7.28
N GLY A 72 20.66 -14.39 -7.03
CA GLY A 72 21.92 -14.29 -7.76
C GLY A 72 22.76 -15.56 -7.63
#